data_AF-A0A919U589-F1
#
_entry.id   AF-A0A919U589-F1
#
_cell.length_a   1.000
_cell.length_b   1.000
_cell.length_c   1.000
_cell.angle_alpha   90.00
_cell.angle_beta   90.00
_cell.angle_gamma   90.00
#
_symmetry.space_group_name_H-M   'P 1'
#
loop_
_entity.id
_entity.type
_entity.pdbx_description
1 polymer ?
#
loop_
_entity_poly.entity_id
_entity_poly.type
_entity_poly.pdbx_seq_one_letter_code
_entity_poly.pdbx_strand_id
1 'polypeptide(L)'
;MGNPKVLSETGNYNLPEVRRLELPAANGTGEVRAIARAYGDAATGGGTLGLAPSTLDALARPAEPPSGGLRDVVLRVPTIFSLGYVKPFPRLRFGAAGDRAFGTPGAGGSFGFADPETGVGFAYAMNRAGFHLWDDPRELALREALYTTVLGERTQRPDKS
;
A
#
# COMPACT_ATOMS: atom_id res chain seq x y z
N MET A 1 22.34 -6.48 7.69
CA MET A 1 21.95 -5.51 8.72
C MET A 1 20.56 -5.90 9.21
N GLY A 2 20.44 -6.34 10.47
CA GLY A 2 19.15 -6.75 11.03
C GLY A 2 18.43 -5.54 11.62
N ASN A 3 17.09 -5.54 11.54
CA ASN A 3 16.27 -4.59 12.27
C ASN A 3 16.72 -4.54 13.75
N PRO A 4 16.76 -3.36 14.39
CA PRO A 4 16.98 -3.25 15.83
C PRO A 4 16.11 -4.26 16.56
N LYS A 5 16.66 -4.99 17.54
CA LYS A 5 15.90 -6.00 18.30
C LYS A 5 14.63 -5.43 18.94
N VAL A 6 14.62 -4.13 19.25
CA VAL A 6 13.42 -3.45 19.74
C VAL A 6 12.27 -3.47 18.73
N LEU A 7 12.51 -3.62 17.42
CA LEU A 7 11.45 -3.68 16.39
C LEU A 7 10.97 -5.10 16.07
N SER A 8 11.51 -6.14 16.73
CA SER A 8 11.14 -7.54 16.44
C SER A 8 9.80 -7.94 17.05
N GLU A 9 9.31 -7.22 18.05
CA GLU A 9 8.00 -7.46 18.68
C GLU A 9 7.03 -6.34 18.30
N THR A 10 5.86 -6.71 17.76
CA THR A 10 4.84 -5.75 17.33
C THR A 10 4.42 -4.78 18.44
N GLY A 11 4.44 -5.23 19.70
CA GLY A 11 4.10 -4.39 20.85
C GLY A 11 5.04 -3.21 21.06
N ASN A 12 6.30 -3.32 20.62
CA ASN A 12 7.31 -2.29 20.87
C ASN A 12 7.09 -1.00 20.07
N TYR A 13 6.31 -1.04 18.99
CA TYR A 13 5.86 0.17 18.29
C TYR A 13 4.95 1.06 19.16
N ASN A 14 4.45 0.55 20.30
CA ASN A 14 3.70 1.34 21.27
C ASN A 14 4.59 2.09 22.27
N LEU A 15 5.88 1.76 22.35
CA LEU A 15 6.80 2.41 23.27
C LEU A 15 6.98 3.88 22.89
N PRO A 16 6.85 4.83 23.84
CA PRO A 16 7.02 6.26 23.56
C PRO A 16 8.36 6.60 22.90
N GLU A 17 9.44 5.92 23.28
CA GLU A 17 10.76 6.07 22.69
C GLU A 17 10.80 5.65 21.23
N VAL A 18 10.11 4.57 20.84
CA VAL A 18 10.03 4.13 19.44
C VAL A 18 9.20 5.12 18.62
N ARG A 19 8.12 5.67 19.17
CA ARG A 19 7.28 6.68 18.49
C ARG A 19 7.97 8.03 18.29
N ARG A 20 8.96 8.36 19.13
CA ARG A 20 9.76 9.59 19.02
C ARG A 20 10.89 9.50 17.99
N LEU A 21 11.32 8.29 17.62
CA LEU A 21 12.33 8.11 16.58
C LEU A 21 11.74 8.42 15.21
N GLU A 22 12.58 8.80 14.25
CA GLU A 22 12.18 8.86 12.85
C GLU A 22 12.53 7.53 12.19
N LEU A 23 11.55 6.64 12.04
CA LEU A 23 11.69 5.37 11.34
C LEU A 23 10.68 5.30 10.19
N PRO A 24 10.94 5.98 9.05
CA PRO A 24 9.97 6.16 7.96
C PRO A 24 9.37 4.85 7.42
N ALA A 25 10.09 3.74 7.55
CA ALA A 25 9.63 2.43 7.11
C ALA A 25 8.63 1.73 8.05
N ALA A 26 8.43 2.20 9.29
CA ALA A 26 7.77 1.38 10.30
C ALA A 26 6.94 2.10 11.38
N ASN A 27 7.29 3.31 11.81
CA ASN A 27 6.67 3.90 13.01
C ASN A 27 5.75 5.11 12.75
N GLY A 28 5.35 5.33 11.49
CA GLY A 28 4.38 6.37 11.14
C GLY A 28 3.08 6.22 11.94
N THR A 29 2.69 7.28 12.64
CA THR A 29 1.45 7.34 13.43
C THR A 29 0.60 8.49 12.93
N GLY A 30 -0.67 8.24 12.63
CA GLY A 30 -1.57 9.27 12.16
C GLY A 30 -2.99 8.77 11.93
N GLU A 31 -3.84 9.70 11.51
CA GLU A 31 -5.25 9.44 11.23
C GLU A 31 -5.42 8.76 9.86
N VAL A 32 -6.22 7.68 9.80
CA VAL A 32 -6.48 6.95 8.54
C VAL A 32 -7.06 7.87 7.45
N ARG A 33 -7.89 8.84 7.84
CA ARG A 33 -8.44 9.85 6.91
C ARG A 33 -7.36 10.74 6.29
N ALA A 34 -6.28 11.01 7.01
CA ALA A 34 -5.18 11.83 6.51
C ALA A 34 -4.36 11.03 5.48
N ILE A 35 -4.14 9.74 5.74
CA ILE A 35 -3.49 8.81 4.80
C ILE A 35 -4.32 8.72 3.50
N ALA A 36 -5.63 8.49 3.62
CA ALA A 36 -6.53 8.44 2.46
C ALA A 36 -6.52 9.75 1.65
N ARG A 37 -6.50 10.92 2.34
CA ARG A 37 -6.38 12.23 1.68
C ARG A 37 -5.03 12.41 0.97
N ALA A 38 -3.92 11.98 1.57
CA ALA A 38 -2.61 12.09 0.95
C ALA A 38 -2.53 11.23 -0.33
N TYR A 39 -3.00 9.98 -0.28
CA TYR A 39 -3.10 9.16 -1.49
C TYR A 39 -4.12 9.73 -2.49
N GLY A 40 -5.22 10.33 -2.02
CA GLY A 40 -6.22 10.95 -2.89
C GLY A 40 -5.67 12.17 -3.62
N ASP A 41 -4.88 12.99 -2.93
CA ASP A 41 -4.14 14.09 -3.55
C ASP A 41 -3.19 13.55 -4.63
N ALA A 42 -2.39 12.53 -4.32
CA ALA A 42 -1.52 11.89 -5.30
C ALA A 42 -2.29 11.26 -6.49
N ALA A 43 -3.49 10.73 -6.26
CA ALA A 43 -4.36 10.19 -7.32
C ALA A 43 -4.98 11.27 -8.22
N THR A 44 -5.11 12.51 -7.73
CA THR A 44 -5.86 13.60 -8.39
C THR A 44 -5.00 14.78 -8.83
N GLY A 45 -3.67 14.64 -8.82
CA GLY A 45 -2.75 15.64 -9.37
C GLY A 45 -1.74 16.23 -8.39
N GLY A 46 -1.76 15.80 -7.12
CA GLY A 46 -0.68 16.03 -6.16
C GLY A 46 -0.52 17.48 -5.69
N GLY A 47 -1.56 18.31 -5.84
CA GLY A 47 -1.47 19.76 -5.59
C GLY A 47 -1.22 20.11 -4.12
N THR A 48 -1.79 19.35 -3.18
CA THR A 48 -1.61 19.57 -1.74
C THR A 48 -0.23 19.13 -1.27
N LEU A 49 0.26 18.01 -1.79
CA LEU A 49 1.57 17.45 -1.48
C LEU A 49 2.71 18.11 -2.29
N GLY A 50 2.39 18.95 -3.27
CA GLY A 50 3.36 19.61 -4.13
C GLY A 50 4.11 18.65 -5.06
N LEU A 51 3.46 17.57 -5.49
CA LEU A 51 4.06 16.58 -6.39
C LEU A 51 4.03 17.09 -7.83
N ALA A 52 5.18 17.03 -8.52
CA ALA A 52 5.25 17.41 -9.92
C ALA A 52 4.46 16.40 -10.79
N PRO A 53 3.85 16.83 -11.92
CA PRO A 53 3.18 15.92 -12.84
C PRO A 53 4.09 14.77 -13.32
N SER A 54 5.37 15.06 -13.58
CA SER A 54 6.36 14.04 -13.96
C SER A 54 6.62 12.99 -12.86
N THR A 55 6.52 13.38 -11.59
CA THR A 55 6.61 12.45 -10.45
C THR A 55 5.38 11.56 -10.40
N LEU A 56 4.19 12.12 -10.56
CA LEU A 56 2.94 11.36 -10.58
C LEU A 56 2.90 10.35 -11.73
N ASP A 57 3.34 10.78 -12.92
CA ASP A 57 3.49 9.88 -14.07
C ASP A 57 4.47 8.74 -13.78
N ALA A 58 5.61 9.04 -13.14
CA ALA A 58 6.60 8.02 -12.80
C ALA A 58 6.05 7.00 -11.77
N LEU A 59 5.28 7.47 -10.78
CA LEU A 59 4.64 6.60 -9.78
C LEU A 59 3.53 5.72 -10.38
N ALA A 60 2.77 6.27 -11.34
CA ALA A 60 1.67 5.58 -12.00
C ALA A 60 2.14 4.52 -13.01
N ARG A 61 3.35 4.65 -13.58
CA ARG A 61 3.88 3.68 -14.56
C ARG A 61 3.91 2.25 -13.99
N PRO A 62 3.68 1.23 -14.85
CA PRO A 62 3.97 -0.15 -14.50
C PRO A 62 5.43 -0.29 -14.04
N ALA A 63 5.69 -1.16 -13.07
CA ALA A 63 7.07 -1.41 -12.70
C ALA A 63 7.79 -2.19 -13.79
N GLU A 64 9.07 -1.91 -13.96
CA GLU A 64 9.95 -2.78 -14.75
C GLU A 64 10.26 -4.05 -13.94
N PRO A 65 10.00 -5.25 -14.48
CA PRO A 65 10.32 -6.49 -13.78
C PRO A 65 11.82 -6.60 -13.47
N PRO A 66 12.21 -7.03 -12.26
CA PRO A 66 13.62 -7.26 -11.93
C PRO A 66 14.23 -8.35 -12.81
N SER A 67 15.49 -8.17 -13.21
CA SER A 67 16.24 -9.12 -14.04
C SER A 67 16.40 -10.51 -13.41
N GLY A 68 16.38 -10.59 -12.07
CA GLY A 68 16.44 -11.84 -11.30
C GLY A 68 15.09 -12.55 -11.13
N GLY A 69 14.02 -12.05 -11.77
CA GLY A 69 12.65 -12.54 -11.61
C GLY A 69 11.90 -11.89 -10.45
N LEU A 70 10.61 -12.22 -10.33
CA LEU A 70 9.69 -11.56 -9.40
C LEU A 70 9.79 -12.05 -7.94
N ARG A 71 10.53 -13.14 -7.68
CA ARG A 71 10.54 -13.77 -6.36
C ARG A 71 11.36 -12.93 -5.38
N ASP A 72 10.67 -12.34 -4.41
CA ASP A 72 11.31 -11.58 -3.35
C ASP A 72 12.13 -12.49 -2.44
N VAL A 73 13.36 -12.07 -2.12
CA VAL A 73 14.30 -12.88 -1.33
C VAL A 73 13.99 -12.85 0.17
N VAL A 74 13.19 -11.89 0.64
CA VAL A 74 12.75 -11.76 2.04
C VAL A 74 11.37 -12.37 2.22
N LEU A 75 10.37 -11.93 1.44
CA LEU A 75 8.99 -12.37 1.49
C LEU A 75 8.78 -13.77 0.89
N ARG A 76 9.75 -14.25 0.09
CA ARG A 76 9.77 -15.58 -0.55
C ARG A 76 8.61 -15.86 -1.52
N VAL A 77 7.90 -14.82 -1.95
CA VAL A 77 6.78 -14.85 -2.90
C VAL A 77 7.04 -13.88 -4.07
N PRO A 78 6.39 -14.07 -5.23
CA PRO A 78 6.43 -13.08 -6.31
C PRO A 78 5.85 -11.75 -5.85
N THR A 79 6.57 -10.66 -6.06
CA THR A 79 6.12 -9.28 -5.79
C THR A 79 6.66 -8.34 -6.86
N ILE A 80 6.06 -7.15 -6.97
CA ILE A 80 6.51 -6.11 -7.88
C ILE A 80 6.43 -4.75 -7.20
N PHE A 81 7.52 -3.98 -7.29
CA PHE A 81 7.66 -2.67 -6.68
C PHE A 81 8.23 -1.68 -7.69
N SER A 82 7.85 -0.42 -7.56
CA SER A 82 8.44 0.69 -8.30
C SER A 82 8.51 1.92 -7.41
N LEU A 83 9.66 2.59 -7.38
CA LEU A 83 9.86 3.86 -6.64
C LEU A 83 9.42 3.80 -5.17
N GLY A 84 9.59 2.65 -4.51
CA GLY A 84 9.23 2.46 -3.10
C GLY A 84 7.78 2.01 -2.84
N TYR A 85 6.94 1.92 -3.88
CA TYR A 85 5.55 1.46 -3.75
C TYR A 85 5.36 0.06 -4.34
N VAL A 86 4.48 -0.72 -3.72
CA VAL A 86 3.96 -1.94 -4.35
C VAL A 86 3.09 -1.53 -5.54
N LYS A 87 3.17 -2.30 -6.62
CA LYS A 87 2.29 -2.16 -7.80
C LYS A 87 1.32 -3.35 -7.85
N PRO A 88 0.18 -3.27 -8.55
CA PRO A 88 -0.72 -4.42 -8.71
C PRO A 88 -0.01 -5.61 -9.38
N PHE A 89 -0.29 -6.83 -8.92
CA PHE A 89 0.19 -8.08 -9.53
C PHE A 89 -0.78 -9.22 -9.27
N PRO A 90 -0.65 -10.40 -9.93
CA PRO A 90 -1.67 -11.45 -9.88
C PRO A 90 -2.09 -11.92 -8.47
N ARG A 91 -1.24 -11.79 -7.45
CA ARG A 91 -1.54 -12.17 -6.06
C ARG A 91 -2.00 -11.02 -5.17
N LEU A 92 -1.88 -9.77 -5.61
CA LEU A 92 -2.36 -8.57 -4.93
C LEU A 92 -2.90 -7.62 -6.00
N ARG A 93 -4.19 -7.75 -6.28
CA ARG A 93 -4.88 -6.91 -7.25
C ARG A 93 -5.46 -5.72 -6.50
N PHE A 94 -5.12 -4.49 -6.88
CA PHE A 94 -5.73 -3.28 -6.34
C PHE A 94 -5.80 -2.19 -7.41
N GLY A 95 -6.77 -1.29 -7.32
CA GLY A 95 -6.98 -0.27 -8.33
C GLY A 95 -7.78 -0.75 -9.55
N ALA A 96 -8.01 0.20 -10.46
CA ALA A 96 -8.66 -0.04 -11.75
C ALA A 96 -7.86 -0.98 -12.66
N ALA A 97 -8.47 -1.34 -13.79
CA ALA A 97 -7.94 -2.35 -14.70
C ALA A 97 -6.62 -1.98 -15.41
N GLY A 98 -6.27 -0.69 -15.51
CA GLY A 98 -5.02 -0.25 -16.14
C GLY A 98 -3.77 -0.38 -15.27
N ASP A 99 -3.90 -0.90 -14.05
CA ASP A 99 -2.80 -1.18 -13.11
C ASP A 99 -1.92 0.04 -12.79
N ARG A 100 -2.49 1.26 -12.88
CA ARG A 100 -1.76 2.50 -12.57
C ARG A 100 -1.64 2.78 -11.08
N ALA A 101 -2.37 2.05 -10.24
CA ALA A 101 -2.35 2.25 -8.80
C ALA A 101 -0.97 1.98 -8.17
N PHE A 102 -0.68 2.64 -7.05
CA PHE A 102 0.56 2.45 -6.28
C PHE A 102 0.30 2.67 -4.79
N GLY A 103 0.90 1.85 -3.93
CA GLY A 103 0.60 1.89 -2.50
C GLY A 103 1.57 1.12 -1.63
N THR A 104 1.20 0.92 -0.37
CA THR A 104 2.07 0.31 0.62
C THR A 104 1.27 -0.55 1.60
N PRO A 105 1.46 -1.89 1.62
CA PRO A 105 0.94 -2.75 2.67
C PRO A 105 1.75 -2.56 3.95
N GLY A 106 1.07 -2.52 5.09
CA GLY A 106 1.66 -2.41 6.40
C GLY A 106 1.52 -3.69 7.21
N ALA A 107 2.54 -4.01 7.98
CA ALA A 107 2.54 -5.16 8.87
C ALA A 107 1.31 -5.13 9.80
N GLY A 108 0.68 -6.29 9.96
CA GLY A 108 -0.55 -6.45 10.72
C GLY A 108 -1.83 -6.36 9.88
N GLY A 109 -1.78 -5.81 8.66
CA GLY A 109 -2.93 -5.74 7.72
C GLY A 109 -3.43 -4.34 7.34
N SER A 110 -2.67 -3.28 7.61
CA SER A 110 -3.01 -1.94 7.09
C SER A 110 -2.64 -1.85 5.61
N PHE A 111 -3.35 -1.02 4.85
CA PHE A 111 -3.03 -0.80 3.45
C PHE A 111 -3.51 0.58 3.01
N GLY A 112 -2.70 1.26 2.20
CA GLY A 112 -3.10 2.50 1.55
C GLY A 112 -2.50 2.60 0.17
N PHE A 113 -3.23 3.22 -0.76
CA PHE A 113 -2.78 3.39 -2.14
C PHE A 113 -3.52 4.54 -2.82
N ALA A 114 -2.89 5.07 -3.88
CA ALA A 114 -3.48 5.98 -4.84
C ALA A 114 -3.86 5.20 -6.10
N ASP A 115 -5.01 5.51 -6.67
CA ASP A 115 -5.45 5.03 -7.98
C ASP A 115 -5.79 6.22 -8.90
N PRO A 116 -4.83 6.64 -9.74
CA PRO A 116 -5.04 7.77 -10.64
C PRO A 116 -6.12 7.56 -11.71
N GLU A 117 -6.53 6.32 -11.99
CA GLU A 117 -7.56 6.05 -13.00
C GLU A 117 -8.96 6.39 -12.48
N THR A 118 -9.21 6.13 -11.20
CA THR A 118 -10.48 6.43 -10.54
C THR A 118 -10.44 7.73 -9.72
N GLY A 119 -9.26 8.31 -9.53
CA GLY A 119 -9.04 9.46 -8.64
C GLY A 119 -9.15 9.11 -7.16
N VAL A 120 -9.08 7.82 -6.81
CA VAL A 120 -9.29 7.35 -5.45
C VAL A 120 -8.00 7.34 -4.65
N GLY A 121 -8.06 7.91 -3.45
CA GLY A 121 -7.14 7.59 -2.36
C GLY A 121 -7.80 6.66 -1.36
N PHE A 122 -7.24 5.48 -1.17
CA PHE A 122 -7.74 4.50 -0.21
C PHE A 122 -6.78 4.35 0.96
N ALA A 123 -7.33 4.18 2.16
CA ALA A 123 -6.56 3.75 3.32
C ALA A 123 -7.42 2.95 4.29
N TYR A 124 -6.81 1.89 4.83
CA TYR A 124 -7.33 1.10 5.94
C TYR A 124 -6.24 0.96 7.00
N ALA A 125 -6.62 1.22 8.25
CA ALA A 125 -5.78 1.04 9.42
C ALA A 125 -6.62 0.51 10.60
N MET A 126 -5.96 -0.17 11.53
CA MET A 126 -6.59 -0.88 12.63
C MET A 126 -5.62 -0.99 13.81
N ASN A 127 -6.17 -1.19 15.00
CA ASN A 127 -5.41 -1.35 16.24
C ASN A 127 -5.19 -2.83 16.64
N ARG A 128 -5.90 -3.76 16.00
CA ARG A 128 -5.73 -5.20 16.18
C ARG A 128 -5.05 -5.81 14.97
N ALA A 129 -3.76 -6.10 15.11
CA ALA A 129 -2.95 -6.75 14.08
C ALA A 129 -3.45 -8.17 13.79
N GLY A 130 -3.54 -8.51 12.51
CA GLY A 130 -3.64 -9.87 12.00
C GLY A 130 -2.30 -10.36 11.45
N PHE A 131 -2.29 -11.55 10.85
CA PHE A 131 -1.10 -12.11 10.21
C PHE A 131 -1.38 -12.35 8.73
N HIS A 132 -1.30 -11.25 7.97
CA HIS A 132 -1.50 -11.23 6.52
C HIS A 132 -0.38 -10.41 5.87
N LEU A 133 0.20 -10.93 4.78
CA LEU A 133 1.21 -10.19 4.02
C LEU A 133 0.58 -9.06 3.20
N TRP A 134 -0.61 -9.32 2.69
CA TRP A 134 -1.53 -8.42 2.01
C TRP A 134 -2.93 -9.05 2.04
N ASP A 135 -3.95 -8.36 1.52
CA ASP A 135 -5.34 -8.83 1.51
C ASP A 135 -5.83 -9.26 2.90
N ASP A 136 -5.60 -8.42 3.92
CA ASP A 136 -6.27 -8.61 5.21
C ASP A 136 -7.79 -8.68 4.96
N PRO A 137 -8.51 -9.71 5.43
CA PRO A 137 -9.90 -9.91 5.06
C PRO A 137 -10.81 -8.71 5.34
N ARG A 138 -10.48 -7.91 6.37
CA ARG A 138 -11.21 -6.70 6.74
C ARG A 138 -10.95 -5.58 5.74
N GLU A 139 -9.69 -5.39 5.37
CA GLU A 139 -9.25 -4.43 4.36
C GLU A 139 -9.84 -4.78 2.99
N LEU A 140 -9.66 -6.02 2.54
CA LEU A 140 -10.08 -6.49 1.23
C LEU A 140 -11.60 -6.39 1.07
N ALA A 141 -12.38 -6.64 2.12
CA ALA A 141 -13.84 -6.48 2.06
C ALA A 141 -14.24 -5.02 1.75
N LEU A 142 -13.57 -4.04 2.36
CA LEU A 142 -13.84 -2.61 2.12
C LEU A 142 -13.40 -2.19 0.73
N ARG A 143 -12.19 -2.59 0.33
CA ARG A 143 -11.65 -2.30 -1.00
C ARG A 143 -12.48 -2.94 -2.11
N GLU A 144 -12.90 -4.19 -1.94
CA GLU A 144 -13.80 -4.88 -2.88
C GLU A 144 -15.12 -4.14 -3.03
N ALA A 145 -15.77 -3.76 -1.92
CA ALA A 145 -17.03 -3.04 -1.96
C ALA A 145 -16.89 -1.68 -2.66
N LEU A 146 -15.82 -0.94 -2.37
CA LEU A 146 -15.53 0.35 -3.02
C LEU A 146 -15.42 0.17 -4.55
N TYR A 147 -14.56 -0.74 -5.00
CA TYR A 147 -14.32 -0.89 -6.44
C TYR A 147 -15.52 -1.48 -7.17
N THR A 148 -16.10 -2.57 -6.66
CA THR A 148 -17.17 -3.28 -7.39
C THR A 148 -18.52 -2.60 -7.27
N THR A 149 -18.89 -2.10 -6.08
CA THR A 149 -20.24 -1.61 -5.81
C THR A 149 -20.37 -0.11 -5.99
N VAL A 150 -19.33 0.65 -5.62
CA VAL A 150 -19.39 2.13 -5.70
C VAL A 150 -18.84 2.63 -7.04
N LEU A 151 -17.73 2.07 -7.52
CA LEU A 151 -17.07 2.54 -8.75
C LEU A 151 -17.46 1.74 -10.01
N GLY A 152 -18.00 0.53 -9.86
CA GLY A 152 -18.32 -0.36 -10.98
C GLY A 152 -17.07 -0.95 -11.67
N GLU A 153 -15.95 -1.01 -10.95
CA GLU A 153 -14.66 -1.51 -11.39
C GLU A 153 -14.49 -3.02 -11.16
N ARG A 154 -13.38 -3.57 -11.68
CA ARG A 154 -13.03 -4.99 -11.52
C ARG A 154 -12.98 -5.41 -10.05
N THR A 155 -13.23 -6.71 -9.82
CA THR A 155 -12.98 -7.32 -8.50
C THR A 155 -11.51 -7.15 -8.11
N GLN A 156 -11.31 -6.81 -6.86
CA GLN A 156 -10.05 -6.59 -6.18
C GLN A 156 -9.51 -7.90 -5.57
N ARG A 157 -10.30 -8.98 -5.65
CA ARG A 157 -9.89 -10.32 -5.28
C ARG A 157 -9.05 -10.92 -6.41
N PRO A 158 -7.85 -11.45 -6.13
CA PRO A 158 -7.07 -12.19 -7.12
C PRO A 158 -7.78 -13.49 -7.50
N ASP A 159 -7.46 -14.01 -8.69
CA ASP A 159 -8.03 -15.27 -9.16
C ASP A 159 -7.55 -16.42 -8.25
N LYS A 160 -8.44 -17.41 -8.02
CA LYS A 160 -8.07 -18.60 -7.25
C LYS A 160 -7.05 -19.40 -8.06
N SER A 161 -5.85 -19.58 -7.50
CA SER A 161 -4.80 -20.46 -8.04
C SER A 161 -5.19 -21.92 -7.95
#